data_AF-A0A522PAR3-F1
#
_entry.id   AF-A0A522PAR3-F1
#
_cell.length_a   1.000
_cell.length_b   1.000
_cell.length_c   1.000
_cell.angle_alpha   90.00
_cell.angle_beta   90.00
_cell.angle_gamma   90.00
#
_symmetry.space_group_name_H-M   'P 1'
#
loop_
_entity.id
_entity.type
_entity.pdbx_description
1 polymer ?
#
loop_
_entity_poly.entity_id
_entity_poly.type
_entity_poly.pdbx_seq_one_letter_code
_entity_poly.pdbx_strand_id
1 'polypeptide(L)'
;MAYAGDCRVAGRIQLSRDRLTDMLNDQPTLHLRDVLLESLQDGRLLELATLELQRDELFAVEALGPRGRAEKRVRTRPHRMQISLGPYIVMGQLHTLPGADPLNGILRRMPMVPLTTATIGYSVAGQSVMRDVETLVVNRRLADWISPTSREQAFFPNTPIVVPAPGEFFAKDLTGPLDR
;
A
#
# COMPACT_ATOMS: atom_id res chain seq x y z
N MET A 1 -0.45 1.82 6.72
CA MET A 1 -1.58 2.41 5.96
C MET A 1 -2.17 1.36 5.05
N ALA A 2 -3.48 1.33 4.89
CA ALA A 2 -4.19 0.53 3.88
C ALA A 2 -5.03 1.44 2.98
N TYR A 3 -5.25 1.01 1.75
CA TYR A 3 -5.88 1.76 0.67
C TYR A 3 -7.10 0.97 0.17
N ALA A 4 -8.30 1.50 0.40
CA ALA A 4 -9.59 0.92 0.04
C ALA A 4 -10.28 1.74 -1.07
N GLY A 5 -11.42 1.29 -1.58
CA GLY A 5 -12.05 1.92 -2.76
C GLY A 5 -12.50 3.38 -2.56
N ASP A 6 -12.91 3.72 -1.34
CA ASP A 6 -13.52 5.01 -0.99
C ASP A 6 -12.76 5.75 0.13
N CYS A 7 -11.82 5.08 0.78
CA CYS A 7 -11.09 5.62 1.92
C CYS A 7 -9.66 5.08 2.03
N ARG A 8 -8.87 5.77 2.86
CA ARG A 8 -7.59 5.29 3.36
C ARG A 8 -7.71 4.98 4.83
N VAL A 9 -6.96 3.98 5.28
CA VAL A 9 -6.99 3.50 6.67
C VAL A 9 -5.60 3.57 7.27
N ALA A 10 -5.43 4.39 8.32
CA ALA A 10 -4.32 4.28 9.25
C ALA A 10 -4.76 3.43 10.43
N GLY A 11 -3.87 2.56 10.94
CA GLY A 11 -4.19 1.73 12.10
C GLY A 11 -3.03 0.81 12.46
N ARG A 12 -3.15 0.17 13.61
CA ARG A 12 -2.21 -0.82 14.13
C ARG A 12 -2.75 -2.23 13.91
N ILE A 13 -1.86 -3.15 13.55
CA ILE A 13 -2.17 -4.56 13.40
C ILE A 13 -1.09 -5.40 14.09
N GLN A 14 -1.52 -6.47 14.75
CA GLN A 14 -0.58 -7.47 15.28
C GLN A 14 -0.23 -8.45 14.16
N LEU A 15 1.05 -8.54 13.80
CA LEU A 15 1.50 -9.52 12.82
C LEU A 15 1.41 -10.94 13.40
N SER A 16 0.75 -11.84 12.68
CA SER A 16 0.70 -13.28 12.97
C SER A 16 1.79 -14.08 12.25
N ARG A 17 2.56 -13.42 11.37
CA ARG A 17 3.63 -13.99 10.52
C ARG A 17 4.86 -13.10 10.52
N ASP A 18 5.98 -13.64 10.02
CA ASP A 18 7.25 -12.92 9.85
C ASP A 18 7.15 -11.72 8.89
N ARG A 19 6.19 -11.72 7.96
CA ARG A 19 5.95 -10.66 6.97
C ARG A 19 4.47 -10.32 6.86
N LEU A 20 4.19 -9.02 6.69
CA LEU A 20 2.84 -8.52 6.42
C LEU A 20 2.24 -9.16 5.16
N THR A 21 3.00 -9.28 4.07
CA THR A 21 2.53 -9.93 2.83
C THR A 21 2.07 -11.37 3.04
N ASP A 22 2.74 -12.13 3.91
CA ASP A 22 2.39 -13.53 4.17
C ASP A 22 1.06 -13.58 4.94
N MET A 23 0.92 -12.75 5.99
CA MET A 23 -0.34 -12.62 6.73
C MET A 23 -1.50 -12.18 5.83
N LEU A 24 -1.28 -11.19 4.96
CA LEU A 24 -2.30 -10.70 4.03
C LEU A 24 -2.74 -11.76 3.00
N ASN A 25 -1.87 -12.70 2.64
CA ASN A 25 -2.22 -13.79 1.72
C ASN A 25 -2.93 -14.95 2.43
N ASP A 26 -2.60 -15.20 3.70
CA ASP A 26 -3.20 -16.26 4.52
C ASP A 26 -4.57 -15.87 5.11
N GLN A 27 -4.74 -14.59 5.49
CA GLN A 27 -5.93 -14.11 6.21
C GLN A 27 -6.87 -13.33 5.28
N PRO A 28 -8.14 -13.75 5.14
CA PRO A 28 -9.13 -13.00 4.36
C PRO A 28 -9.58 -11.72 5.06
N THR A 29 -9.44 -11.66 6.39
CA THR A 29 -9.95 -10.59 7.24
C THR A 29 -8.83 -10.07 8.14
N LEU A 30 -8.73 -8.75 8.28
CA LEU A 30 -7.75 -8.05 9.10
C LEU A 30 -8.45 -7.27 10.20
N HIS A 31 -7.94 -7.36 11.42
CA HIS A 31 -8.42 -6.57 12.55
C HIS A 31 -7.41 -5.48 12.89
N LEU A 32 -7.84 -4.24 12.76
CA LEU A 32 -7.06 -3.05 13.09
C LEU A 32 -7.52 -2.46 14.42
N ARG A 33 -6.59 -1.79 15.11
CA ARG A 33 -6.83 -0.97 16.31
C ARG A 33 -6.29 0.44 16.11
N ASP A 34 -6.77 1.39 16.91
CA ASP A 34 -6.36 2.80 16.88
C ASP A 34 -6.46 3.35 15.44
N VAL A 35 -7.67 3.25 14.88
CA VAL A 35 -7.92 3.42 13.45
C VAL A 35 -8.31 4.85 13.14
N LEU A 36 -7.71 5.40 12.09
CA LEU A 36 -8.11 6.66 11.48
C LEU A 36 -8.45 6.39 10.01
N LEU A 37 -9.70 6.62 9.65
CA LEU A 37 -10.19 6.59 8.28
C LEU A 37 -10.14 7.99 7.67
N GLU A 38 -9.74 8.08 6.41
CA GLU A 38 -9.86 9.29 5.61
C GLU A 38 -10.64 8.98 4.33
N SER A 39 -11.76 9.66 4.13
CA SER A 39 -12.56 9.58 2.91
C SER A 39 -11.80 10.16 1.73
N LEU A 40 -11.71 9.43 0.62
CA LEU A 40 -11.15 9.93 -0.64
C LEU A 40 -12.05 10.99 -1.27
N GLN A 41 -13.36 10.90 -1.04
CA GLN A 41 -14.34 11.79 -1.68
C GLN A 41 -14.25 13.22 -1.16
N ASP A 42 -14.17 13.40 0.15
CA ASP A 42 -14.30 14.70 0.82
C ASP A 42 -13.22 14.98 1.88
N GLY A 43 -12.27 14.06 2.07
CA GLY A 43 -11.15 14.22 3.00
C GLY A 43 -11.55 14.15 4.47
N ARG A 44 -12.80 13.77 4.78
CA ARG A 44 -13.25 13.66 6.17
C ARG A 44 -12.51 12.55 6.90
N LEU A 45 -12.16 12.85 8.15
CA LEU A 45 -11.49 11.94 9.06
C LEU A 45 -12.49 11.33 10.04
N LEU A 46 -12.37 10.02 10.28
CA LEU A 46 -13.15 9.28 11.27
C LEU A 46 -12.24 8.39 12.10
N GLU A 47 -12.27 8.58 13.42
CA GLU A 47 -11.53 7.75 14.37
C GLU A 47 -12.39 6.59 14.87
N LEU A 48 -11.80 5.40 14.92
CA LEU A 48 -12.44 4.18 15.40
C LEU A 48 -11.47 3.43 16.33
N ALA A 49 -11.99 2.87 17.42
CA ALA A 49 -11.18 2.04 18.31
C ALA A 49 -10.69 0.77 17.60
N THR A 50 -11.56 0.15 16.80
CA THR A 50 -11.29 -1.06 16.04
C THR A 50 -11.98 -1.04 14.68
N LEU A 51 -11.37 -1.67 13.68
CA LEU A 51 -11.98 -1.87 12.37
C LEU A 51 -11.64 -3.28 11.85
N GLU A 52 -12.63 -3.93 11.25
CA GLU A 52 -12.44 -5.16 10.47
C GLU A 52 -12.41 -4.79 8.99
N LEU A 53 -11.40 -5.29 8.26
CA LEU A 53 -11.25 -5.07 6.81
C LEU A 53 -11.13 -6.40 6.09
N GLN A 54 -11.87 -6.54 4.98
CA GLN A 54 -11.68 -7.68 4.10
C GLN A 54 -10.51 -7.42 3.16
N ARG A 55 -9.60 -8.39 3.02
CA ARG A 55 -8.45 -8.32 2.10
C ARG A 55 -8.88 -7.95 0.68
N ASP A 56 -10.04 -8.47 0.25
CA ASP A 56 -10.56 -8.28 -1.10
C ASP A 56 -11.18 -6.88 -1.32
N GLU A 57 -11.25 -6.03 -0.28
CA GLU A 57 -11.58 -4.59 -0.38
C GLU A 57 -10.31 -3.72 -0.38
N LEU A 58 -9.14 -4.31 -0.11
CA LEU A 58 -7.87 -3.59 -0.06
C LEU A 58 -7.19 -3.63 -1.42
N PHE A 59 -7.04 -2.46 -2.02
CA PHE A 59 -6.24 -2.28 -3.23
C PHE A 59 -4.75 -2.34 -2.93
N ALA A 60 -4.32 -1.75 -1.82
CA ALA A 60 -2.92 -1.78 -1.40
C ALA A 60 -2.74 -1.60 0.11
N VAL A 61 -1.59 -2.02 0.62
CA VAL A 61 -1.17 -1.85 2.02
C VAL A 61 0.31 -1.47 2.07
N GLU A 62 0.64 -0.39 2.78
CA GLU A 62 2.02 -0.04 3.11
C GLU A 62 2.58 -1.03 4.14
N ALA A 63 3.68 -1.69 3.78
CA ALA A 63 4.40 -2.56 4.70
C ALA A 63 5.45 -1.75 5.48
N LEU A 64 5.07 -1.33 6.68
CA LEU A 64 5.99 -0.77 7.68
C LEU A 64 6.38 -1.91 8.64
N GLY A 65 7.50 -2.59 8.38
CA GLY A 65 7.91 -3.75 9.17
C GLY A 65 9.16 -4.46 8.64
N PRO A 66 9.65 -5.49 9.34
CA PRO A 66 10.89 -6.18 8.96
C PRO A 66 10.78 -6.81 7.55
N ARG A 67 11.84 -6.70 6.76
CA ARG A 67 11.96 -7.25 5.39
C ARG A 67 11.94 -8.80 5.31
N GLY A 68 11.52 -9.48 6.38
CA GLY A 68 11.68 -10.91 6.65
C GLY A 68 13.13 -11.38 6.69
N ARG A 69 13.31 -12.69 6.91
CA ARG A 69 14.62 -13.31 7.20
C ARG A 69 15.59 -13.20 6.01
N ALA A 70 16.81 -12.71 6.28
CA ALA A 70 17.83 -12.51 5.26
C ALA A 70 18.30 -13.84 4.63
N GLU A 71 18.36 -14.90 5.43
CA GLU A 71 18.80 -16.25 5.04
C GLU A 71 17.89 -16.91 3.98
N LYS A 72 16.63 -16.48 3.89
CA LYS A 72 15.65 -17.00 2.91
C LYS A 72 15.61 -16.18 1.62
N ARG A 73 16.52 -15.21 1.44
CA ARG A 73 16.51 -14.34 0.25
C ARG A 73 17.08 -15.09 -0.95
N VAL A 74 16.21 -15.36 -1.92
CA VAL A 74 16.61 -15.84 -3.24
C VAL A 74 17.05 -14.65 -4.09
N ARG A 75 18.05 -14.84 -4.95
CA ARG A 75 18.49 -13.82 -5.91
C ARG A 75 17.34 -13.50 -6.87
N THR A 76 16.92 -12.24 -6.89
CA THR A 76 15.88 -11.72 -7.78
C THR A 76 16.42 -10.56 -8.61
N ARG A 77 15.76 -10.26 -9.73
CA ARG A 77 15.97 -9.03 -10.50
C ARG A 77 14.75 -8.11 -10.34
N PRO A 78 14.96 -6.81 -10.09
CA PRO A 78 13.87 -5.85 -10.03
C PRO A 78 13.40 -5.50 -11.45
N HIS A 79 12.08 -5.45 -11.63
CA HIS A 79 11.40 -5.01 -12.85
C HIS A 79 10.42 -3.91 -12.49
N ARG A 80 10.48 -2.78 -13.20
CA ARG A 80 9.55 -1.68 -12.94
C ARG A 80 8.17 -2.03 -13.49
N MET A 81 7.17 -1.91 -12.63
CA MET A 81 5.77 -2.17 -12.93
C MET A 81 4.97 -0.89 -12.74
N GLN A 82 3.92 -0.77 -13.54
CA GLN A 82 2.84 0.18 -13.37
C GLN A 82 1.52 -0.59 -13.27
N ILE A 83 0.66 -0.19 -12.34
CA ILE A 83 -0.58 -0.90 -12.02
C ILE A 83 -1.67 0.13 -11.76
N SER A 84 -2.82 -0.01 -12.44
CA SER A 84 -4.06 0.67 -12.04
C SER A 84 -4.86 -0.22 -11.11
N LEU A 85 -5.32 0.38 -10.02
CA LEU A 85 -6.01 -0.26 -8.91
C LEU A 85 -7.18 0.63 -8.50
N GLY A 86 -8.27 0.66 -9.28
CA GLY A 86 -9.42 1.50 -9.01
C GLY A 86 -9.04 2.98 -8.91
N PRO A 87 -9.21 3.66 -7.76
CA PRO A 87 -8.84 5.07 -7.61
C PRO A 87 -7.32 5.32 -7.53
N TYR A 88 -6.50 4.27 -7.59
CA TYR A 88 -5.06 4.32 -7.38
C TYR A 88 -4.27 4.03 -8.66
N ILE A 89 -3.18 4.77 -8.86
CA ILE A 89 -2.11 4.42 -9.80
C ILE A 89 -0.84 4.12 -9.01
N VAL A 90 -0.30 2.93 -9.21
CA VAL A 90 0.90 2.47 -8.51
C VAL A 90 2.05 2.27 -9.49
N MET A 91 3.24 2.71 -9.07
CA MET A 91 4.51 2.34 -9.67
C MET A 91 5.36 1.62 -8.63
N GLY A 92 6.20 0.67 -9.04
CA GLY A 92 7.14 0.05 -8.12
C GLY A 92 7.99 -1.02 -8.79
N GLN A 93 8.91 -1.61 -8.02
CA GLN A 93 9.78 -2.68 -8.47
C GLN A 93 9.21 -4.04 -8.06
N LEU A 94 8.87 -4.86 -9.03
CA LEU A 94 8.55 -6.26 -8.85
C LEU A 94 9.85 -7.09 -8.95
N HIS A 95 10.14 -7.83 -7.89
CA HIS A 95 11.29 -8.72 -7.87
C HIS A 95 10.91 -10.10 -8.40
N THR A 96 11.48 -10.52 -9.53
CA THR A 96 11.27 -11.86 -10.12
C THR A 96 12.58 -12.64 -10.25
N LEU A 97 12.50 -13.94 -10.55
CA LEU A 97 13.69 -14.75 -10.83
C LEU A 97 14.39 -14.24 -12.10
N PRO A 98 15.73 -14.34 -12.20
CA PRO A 98 16.44 -13.98 -13.42
C PRO A 98 15.89 -14.72 -14.65
N GLY A 99 15.57 -13.97 -15.71
CA GLY A 99 15.03 -14.53 -16.96
C GLY A 99 13.52 -14.82 -16.95
N ALA A 100 12.84 -14.64 -15.82
CA ALA A 100 11.38 -14.75 -15.76
C ALA A 100 10.71 -13.50 -16.36
N ASP A 101 9.63 -13.72 -17.12
CA ASP A 101 8.77 -12.62 -17.57
C ASP A 101 8.03 -11.99 -16.36
N PRO A 102 8.21 -10.68 -16.09
CA PRO A 102 7.61 -10.03 -14.94
C PRO A 102 6.08 -10.01 -14.98
N LEU A 103 5.47 -9.91 -16.16
CA LEU A 103 4.01 -9.85 -16.28
C LEU A 103 3.37 -11.19 -15.90
N ASN A 104 3.85 -12.29 -16.48
CA ASN A 104 3.45 -13.63 -16.03
C ASN A 104 3.81 -13.86 -14.55
N GLY A 105 4.96 -13.32 -14.11
CA GLY A 105 5.46 -13.45 -12.75
C GLY A 105 4.57 -12.80 -11.68
N ILE A 106 3.85 -11.71 -11.98
CA ILE A 106 2.87 -11.11 -11.06
C ILE A 106 1.51 -11.80 -11.15
N LEU A 107 1.04 -12.10 -12.36
CA LEU A 107 -0.28 -12.70 -12.59
C LEU A 107 -0.45 -14.09 -11.94
N ARG A 108 0.65 -14.83 -11.75
CA ARG A 108 0.65 -16.17 -11.12
C ARG A 108 0.84 -16.16 -9.60
N ARG A 109 1.10 -15.02 -8.97
CA ARG A 109 1.32 -14.94 -7.51
C ARG A 109 0.03 -15.13 -6.72
N MET A 110 0.18 -15.29 -5.41
CA MET A 110 -0.92 -15.03 -4.48
C MET A 110 -1.44 -13.58 -4.65
N PRO A 111 -2.67 -13.28 -4.19
CA PRO A 111 -3.33 -12.01 -4.50
C PRO A 111 -2.53 -10.77 -4.08
N MET A 112 -1.90 -10.83 -2.90
CA MET A 112 -1.17 -9.71 -2.31
C MET A 112 0.29 -9.79 -2.70
N VAL A 113 0.73 -8.85 -3.55
CA VAL A 113 2.06 -8.86 -4.18
C VAL A 113 2.87 -7.65 -3.71
N PRO A 114 4.09 -7.84 -3.17
CA PRO A 114 4.92 -6.74 -2.73
C PRO A 114 5.65 -6.09 -3.92
N LEU A 115 5.62 -4.76 -3.97
CA LEU A 115 6.42 -3.90 -4.82
C LEU A 115 7.35 -3.05 -3.94
N THR A 116 8.63 -2.98 -4.29
CA THR A 116 9.63 -2.17 -3.56
C THR A 116 9.88 -0.84 -4.28
N THR A 117 10.34 0.18 -3.54
CA THR A 117 10.56 1.53 -4.09
C THR A 117 9.35 1.99 -4.88
N ALA A 118 8.20 1.97 -4.20
CA ALA A 118 6.90 2.14 -4.82
C ALA A 118 6.41 3.58 -4.64
N THR A 119 5.63 4.04 -5.60
CA THR A 119 4.90 5.31 -5.54
C THR A 119 3.44 5.01 -5.75
N ILE A 120 2.56 5.53 -4.90
CA ILE A 120 1.10 5.43 -5.06
C ILE A 120 0.50 6.82 -5.26
N GLY A 121 -0.25 6.99 -6.35
CA GLY A 121 -1.00 8.19 -6.67
C GLY A 121 -2.49 7.97 -6.50
N TYR A 122 -3.21 8.97 -5.99
CA TYR A 122 -4.67 8.99 -5.81
C TYR A 122 -5.15 10.44 -5.65
N SER A 123 -6.44 10.63 -5.45
CA SER A 123 -7.01 11.95 -5.11
C SER A 123 -7.79 11.89 -3.81
N VAL A 124 -7.72 12.97 -3.03
CA VAL A 124 -8.52 13.20 -1.81
C VAL A 124 -9.20 14.55 -1.94
N ALA A 125 -10.52 14.61 -1.82
CA ALA A 125 -11.29 15.86 -1.98
C ALA A 125 -10.95 16.60 -3.30
N GLY A 126 -10.75 15.84 -4.39
CA GLY A 126 -10.37 16.37 -5.70
C GLY A 126 -8.91 16.83 -5.84
N GLN A 127 -8.09 16.72 -4.79
CA GLN A 127 -6.67 17.06 -4.82
C GLN A 127 -5.83 15.81 -5.07
N SER A 128 -4.98 15.84 -6.10
CA SER A 128 -4.06 14.73 -6.38
C SER A 128 -2.95 14.66 -5.35
N VAL A 129 -2.69 13.44 -4.87
CA VAL A 129 -1.64 13.12 -3.90
C VAL A 129 -0.79 12.01 -4.49
N MET A 130 0.53 12.13 -4.35
CA MET A 130 1.49 11.08 -4.64
C MET A 130 2.29 10.75 -3.40
N ARG A 131 2.50 9.46 -3.11
CA ARG A 131 3.32 9.04 -1.96
C ARG A 131 4.36 8.00 -2.34
N ASP A 132 5.61 8.26 -1.96
CA ASP A 132 6.70 7.31 -2.06
C ASP A 132 6.75 6.43 -0.82
N VAL A 133 6.79 5.12 -1.02
CA VAL A 133 6.79 4.13 0.05
C VAL A 133 7.84 3.06 -0.22
N GLU A 134 8.50 2.58 0.83
CA GLU A 134 9.58 1.61 0.68
C GLU A 134 9.07 0.27 0.13
N THR A 135 7.92 -0.20 0.64
CA THR A 135 7.25 -1.41 0.15
C THR A 135 5.75 -1.24 0.20
N LEU A 136 5.12 -1.40 -0.96
CA LEU A 136 3.67 -1.41 -1.11
C LEU A 136 3.23 -2.82 -1.50
N VAL A 137 2.35 -3.41 -0.72
CA VAL A 137 1.72 -4.69 -1.05
C VAL A 137 0.43 -4.40 -1.79
N VAL A 138 0.37 -4.69 -3.09
CA VAL A 138 -0.80 -4.46 -3.94
C VAL A 138 -1.65 -5.71 -4.08
N ASN A 139 -2.97 -5.55 -4.20
CA ASN A 139 -3.86 -6.64 -4.52
C ASN A 139 -4.02 -6.76 -6.04
N ARG A 140 -3.32 -7.74 -6.63
CA ARG A 140 -3.35 -7.92 -8.10
C ARG A 140 -4.72 -8.32 -8.64
N ARG A 141 -5.65 -8.80 -7.79
CA ARG A 141 -6.99 -9.20 -8.23
C ARG A 141 -7.90 -8.01 -8.49
N LEU A 142 -7.59 -6.86 -7.89
CA LEU A 142 -8.32 -5.60 -8.06
C LEU A 142 -7.66 -4.68 -9.09
N ALA A 143 -6.71 -5.21 -9.88
CA ALA A 143 -6.02 -4.44 -10.90
C ALA A 143 -6.90 -4.32 -12.15
N ASP A 144 -7.12 -3.08 -12.60
CA ASP A 144 -7.77 -2.82 -13.89
C ASP A 144 -6.83 -3.18 -15.04
N TRP A 145 -5.54 -2.87 -14.86
CA TRP A 145 -4.47 -3.26 -15.77
C TRP A 145 -3.12 -3.29 -15.06
N ILE A 146 -2.19 -4.06 -15.65
CA ILE A 146 -0.81 -4.24 -15.19
C ILE A 146 0.11 -4.11 -16.40
N SER A 147 1.13 -3.27 -16.32
CA SER A 147 2.09 -3.08 -17.40
C SER A 147 3.54 -3.08 -16.89
N PRO A 148 4.45 -3.86 -17.48
CA PRO A 148 5.89 -3.62 -17.34
C PRO A 148 6.24 -2.30 -18.03
N THR A 149 7.01 -1.44 -17.37
CA THR A 149 7.47 -0.18 -17.99
C THR A 149 8.97 -0.17 -18.18
N SER A 150 9.43 0.25 -19.36
CA SER A 150 10.79 0.76 -19.53
C SER A 150 10.92 2.07 -18.75
N ARG A 151 12.11 2.38 -18.21
CA ARG A 151 12.35 3.61 -17.45
C ARG A 151 11.94 4.86 -18.25
N GLU A 152 11.49 5.90 -17.54
CA GLU A 152 11.16 7.27 -18.00
C GLU A 152 9.75 7.57 -18.53
N GLN A 153 8.70 7.26 -17.77
CA GLN A 153 7.44 8.02 -17.89
C GLN A 153 7.02 8.55 -16.51
N ALA A 154 6.90 9.88 -16.41
CA ALA A 154 6.29 10.58 -15.29
C ALA A 154 4.84 10.87 -15.66
N PHE A 155 3.88 10.25 -14.96
CA PHE A 155 2.47 10.27 -15.35
C PHE A 155 1.62 11.30 -14.59
N PHE A 156 2.21 12.01 -13.63
CA PHE A 156 1.58 13.16 -12.95
C PHE A 156 2.54 14.35 -12.99
N PRO A 157 2.67 15.02 -14.15
CA PRO A 157 3.47 16.23 -14.22
C PRO A 157 2.89 17.27 -13.24
N ASN A 158 3.75 17.84 -12.40
CA ASN A 158 3.44 18.90 -11.42
C ASN A 158 2.68 18.49 -10.15
N THR A 159 2.49 17.20 -9.86
CA THR A 159 2.01 16.78 -8.53
C THR A 159 3.20 16.63 -7.57
N PRO A 160 3.24 17.36 -6.43
CA PRO A 160 4.30 17.18 -5.45
C PRO A 160 4.23 15.75 -4.86
N ILE A 161 5.37 15.07 -4.85
CA ILE A 161 5.52 13.76 -4.22
C ILE A 161 5.68 13.98 -2.71
N VAL A 162 4.78 13.40 -1.94
CA VAL A 162 4.80 13.44 -0.47
C VAL A 162 5.50 12.18 0.04
N VAL A 163 6.64 12.34 0.71
CA VAL A 163 7.26 11.22 1.42
C VAL A 163 6.56 11.09 2.79
N PRO A 164 5.98 9.93 3.13
CA PRO A 164 5.39 9.68 4.44
C PRO A 164 6.40 9.93 5.55
N ALA A 165 6.11 10.85 6.47
CA ALA A 165 6.80 10.86 7.75
C ALA A 165 6.29 9.68 8.62
N PRO A 166 7.15 8.98 9.37
CA PRO A 166 6.68 8.02 10.37
C PRO A 166 5.70 8.69 11.32
N GLY A 167 4.45 8.23 11.35
CA GLY A 167 3.42 8.79 12.24
C GLY A 167 2.68 10.03 11.72
N GLU A 168 2.81 10.42 10.45
CA GLU A 168 2.13 11.61 9.87
C GLU A 168 0.60 11.59 10.06
N PHE A 169 -0.04 10.41 10.02
CA PHE A 169 -1.47 10.24 10.32
C PHE A 169 -1.81 10.28 11.82
N PHE A 170 -0.81 10.12 12.68
CA PHE A 170 -0.93 10.18 14.13
C PHE A 170 -0.39 11.50 14.72
N ALA A 171 0.08 12.42 13.87
CA ALA A 171 0.70 13.69 14.27
C ALA A 171 -0.32 14.78 14.64
N LYS A 172 -1.63 14.49 14.53
CA LYS A 172 -2.63 15.29 15.23
C LYS A 172 -2.46 15.04 16.72
N ASP A 173 -1.93 16.07 17.37
CA ASP A 173 -1.65 16.16 18.79
C ASP A 173 -2.78 15.55 19.65
N LEU A 174 -2.50 14.43 20.32
CA LEU A 174 -3.40 13.79 21.29
C LEU A 174 -3.37 14.47 22.66
N THR A 175 -2.67 15.61 22.81
CA THR A 175 -2.87 16.51 23.96
C THR A 175 -3.95 17.54 23.66
N GLY A 176 -5.22 17.10 23.63
CA GLY A 176 -6.31 17.99 23.99
C GLY A 176 -6.13 18.45 25.45
N PRO A 177 -6.49 19.69 25.82
CA PRO A 177 -6.39 20.12 27.21
C PRO A 177 -7.26 19.22 28.07
N LEU A 178 -6.67 18.68 29.14
CA LEU A 178 -7.40 18.11 30.26
C LEU A 178 -8.17 19.26 30.92
N ASP A 179 -9.35 19.57 30.40
CA ASP A 179 -10.29 20.47 31.06
C ASP A 179 -11.27 19.65 31.92
N ARG A 180 -10.94 19.65 33.21
CA ARG A 180 -11.74 19.48 34.44
C ARG A 180 -12.26 18.09 34.83
#